data_AF-A0A925CFA4-F1
#
_entry.id   AF-A0A925CFA4-F1
#
_cell.length_a   1.000
_cell.length_b   1.000
_cell.length_c   1.000
_cell.angle_alpha   90.00
_cell.angle_beta   90.00
_cell.angle_gamma   90.00
#
_symmetry.space_group_name_H-M   'P 1'
#
loop_
_entity.id
_entity.type
_entity.pdbx_description
1 polymer ?
#
loop_
_entity_poly.entity_id
_entity_poly.type
_entity_poly.pdbx_seq_one_letter_code
_entity_poly.pdbx_strand_id
1 'polypeptide(L)'
;MQKLSVIAFRKHVLVIALSLCTFLLCATAASAAWSGPPAGTPPNNCTTGYPGCDAPINISGTAQSKQAGLLLNTQGAANGLLMYGNLGVGTLTPASRLTVVGDIRASTGGSLLFDTAAGNTRGYLKAVEAGVDGGAAGGAGLILATSGGEGIAIKGGGTSGTTFMAIAGNGNVGIGTASPGTTRLNVQKSGDGEWAGIIANTMNSGGPKGLLVLTGQNGSNAALQVANNTLAAPIPVFTVTGGGSATLNGQMNAASYCIAGANCITAWPSAVAEADTLATVVARGNSTTNAIAVANITDSNNNNYYIDPNNTSVFNDIRSTQARSSVWYDNDNTNYTI
;
A
#
# COMPACT_ATOMS: atom_id res chain seq x y z
N MET A 1 -6.74 94.01 -81.88
CA MET A 1 -6.69 93.41 -80.53
C MET A 1 -7.88 92.46 -80.27
N GLN A 2 -8.08 91.41 -81.10
CA GLN A 2 -9.25 90.50 -80.98
C GLN A 2 -8.90 89.03 -80.72
N LYS A 3 -7.62 88.61 -80.84
CA LYS A 3 -7.23 87.20 -80.60
C LYS A 3 -6.96 86.85 -79.12
N LEU A 4 -6.76 87.85 -78.24
CA LEU A 4 -6.46 87.62 -76.81
C LEU A 4 -7.70 87.25 -75.97
N SER A 5 -8.90 87.65 -76.39
CA SER A 5 -10.17 87.44 -75.66
C SER A 5 -10.69 86.00 -75.72
N VAL A 6 -10.54 85.33 -76.87
CA VAL A 6 -11.07 83.96 -77.08
C VAL A 6 -10.27 82.90 -76.33
N ILE A 7 -8.95 83.12 -76.16
CA ILE A 7 -8.06 82.19 -75.44
C ILE A 7 -8.31 82.27 -73.92
N ALA A 8 -8.55 83.48 -73.39
CA ALA A 8 -8.89 83.66 -71.99
C ALA A 8 -10.23 82.99 -71.65
N PHE A 9 -11.26 83.18 -72.48
CA PHE A 9 -12.57 82.58 -72.28
C PHE A 9 -12.53 81.03 -72.28
N ARG A 10 -11.80 80.41 -73.22
CA ARG A 10 -11.64 78.94 -73.26
C ARG A 10 -10.92 78.37 -72.04
N LYS A 11 -9.93 79.09 -71.47
CA LYS A 11 -9.25 78.65 -70.25
C LYS A 11 -10.15 78.69 -69.02
N HIS A 12 -11.01 79.70 -68.91
CA HIS A 12 -11.93 79.82 -67.76
C HIS A 12 -13.02 78.74 -67.80
N VAL A 13 -13.56 78.44 -68.99
CA VAL A 13 -14.53 77.34 -69.16
C VAL A 13 -13.92 75.98 -68.85
N LEU A 14 -12.67 75.74 -69.26
CA LEU A 14 -11.96 74.48 -68.96
C LEU A 14 -11.68 74.32 -67.46
N VAL A 15 -11.25 75.38 -66.78
CA VAL A 15 -10.99 75.34 -65.33
C VAL A 15 -12.27 75.09 -64.55
N ILE A 16 -13.37 75.75 -64.90
CA ILE A 16 -14.68 75.52 -64.26
C ILE A 16 -15.16 74.08 -64.50
N ALA A 17 -15.04 73.56 -65.72
CA ALA A 17 -15.43 72.19 -66.03
C ALA A 17 -14.58 71.16 -65.28
N LEU A 18 -13.27 71.41 -65.15
CA LEU A 18 -12.36 70.52 -64.43
C LEU A 18 -12.63 70.54 -62.93
N SER A 19 -12.89 71.72 -62.34
CA SER A 19 -13.28 71.90 -60.94
C SER A 19 -14.63 71.23 -60.62
N LEU A 20 -15.60 71.33 -61.52
CA LEU A 20 -16.89 70.65 -61.37
C LEU A 20 -16.69 69.13 -61.41
N CYS A 21 -15.86 68.64 -62.32
CA CYS A 21 -15.53 67.22 -62.44
C CYS A 21 -14.83 66.68 -61.17
N THR A 22 -13.85 67.39 -60.61
CA THR A 22 -13.22 67.00 -59.32
C THR A 22 -14.19 67.05 -58.15
N PHE A 23 -15.11 68.01 -58.12
CA PHE A 23 -16.13 68.08 -57.06
C PHE A 23 -17.11 66.89 -57.13
N LEU A 24 -17.53 66.51 -58.34
CA LEU A 24 -18.39 65.34 -58.60
C LEU A 24 -17.67 64.00 -58.30
N LEU A 25 -16.37 63.90 -58.60
CA LEU A 25 -15.56 62.71 -58.31
C LEU A 25 -15.18 62.57 -56.82
N CYS A 26 -15.01 63.67 -56.08
CA CYS A 26 -14.77 63.62 -54.64
C CYS A 26 -16.04 63.27 -53.84
N ALA A 27 -17.24 63.65 -54.32
CA ALA A 27 -18.50 63.32 -53.66
C ALA A 27 -18.80 61.81 -53.66
N THR A 28 -18.33 61.07 -54.67
CA THR A 28 -18.52 59.60 -54.75
C THR A 28 -17.49 58.82 -53.94
N ALA A 29 -16.30 59.38 -53.69
CA ALA A 29 -15.26 58.74 -52.86
C ALA A 29 -15.51 58.88 -51.34
N ALA A 30 -16.32 59.87 -50.90
CA ALA A 30 -16.61 60.10 -49.49
C ALA A 30 -17.73 59.22 -48.90
N SER A 31 -18.34 58.34 -49.70
CA SER A 31 -19.38 57.40 -49.27
C SER A 31 -18.96 55.93 -49.38
N ALA A 32 -17.68 55.64 -49.15
CA ALA A 32 -17.30 54.31 -48.67
C ALA A 32 -17.42 54.26 -47.14
N ALA A 33 -18.57 54.70 -46.60
CA ALA A 33 -18.94 54.42 -45.23
C ALA A 33 -19.29 52.94 -45.16
N TRP A 34 -18.67 52.24 -44.21
CA TRP A 34 -19.07 50.90 -43.83
C TRP A 34 -20.61 50.81 -43.77
N SER A 35 -21.21 50.04 -44.68
CA SER A 35 -22.64 49.76 -44.60
C SER A 35 -22.81 48.74 -43.47
N GLY A 36 -23.44 49.16 -42.38
CA GLY A 36 -23.92 48.23 -41.37
C GLY A 36 -24.80 47.14 -41.99
N PRO A 37 -25.07 46.03 -41.28
CA PRO A 37 -25.96 44.99 -41.77
C PRO A 37 -27.29 45.61 -42.24
N PRO A 38 -27.88 45.10 -43.34
CA PRO A 38 -29.08 45.69 -43.94
C PRO A 38 -30.13 45.99 -42.88
N ALA A 39 -30.60 47.24 -42.84
CA ALA A 39 -31.71 47.63 -41.99
C ALA A 39 -32.98 46.93 -42.47
N GLY A 40 -33.21 45.75 -41.93
CA GLY A 40 -34.41 44.97 -42.06
C GLY A 40 -34.47 44.06 -40.85
N THR A 41 -35.65 43.90 -40.26
CA THR A 41 -35.90 42.73 -39.42
C THR A 41 -35.44 41.50 -40.23
N PRO A 42 -34.73 40.53 -39.62
CA PRO A 42 -34.45 39.24 -40.27
C PRO A 42 -35.72 38.78 -41.00
N PRO A 43 -35.61 38.21 -42.21
CA PRO A 43 -36.77 37.78 -43.00
C PRO A 43 -37.84 37.18 -42.09
N ASN A 44 -39.07 37.68 -42.20
CA ASN A 44 -40.23 37.33 -41.36
C ASN A 44 -40.65 35.84 -41.48
N ASN A 45 -39.86 35.04 -42.19
CA ASN A 45 -39.95 33.59 -42.33
C ASN A 45 -38.76 32.86 -41.68
N CYS A 46 -37.99 33.51 -40.80
CA CYS A 46 -36.94 32.86 -40.00
C CYS A 46 -37.56 31.95 -38.91
N THR A 47 -38.10 30.82 -39.35
CA THR A 47 -38.49 29.71 -38.48
C THR A 47 -37.26 29.13 -37.78
N THR A 48 -37.40 28.78 -36.49
CA THR A 48 -36.34 28.19 -35.67
C THR A 48 -35.73 26.98 -36.38
N GLY A 49 -34.39 26.96 -36.55
CA GLY A 49 -33.67 25.87 -37.21
C GLY A 49 -33.29 26.10 -38.68
N TYR A 50 -33.65 27.23 -39.31
CA TYR A 50 -33.17 27.58 -40.65
C TYR A 50 -31.71 28.10 -40.61
N PRO A 51 -30.77 27.54 -41.42
CA PRO A 51 -29.38 28.00 -41.47
C PRO A 51 -29.30 29.50 -41.82
N GLY A 52 -28.72 30.31 -40.92
CA GLY A 52 -28.59 31.77 -41.07
C GLY A 52 -29.66 32.62 -40.37
N CYS A 53 -30.72 31.99 -39.85
CA CYS A 53 -31.80 32.65 -39.11
C CYS A 53 -31.63 32.55 -37.58
N ASP A 54 -30.94 31.54 -37.08
CA ASP A 54 -30.64 31.46 -35.65
C ASP A 54 -29.61 32.53 -35.25
N ALA A 55 -29.92 33.33 -34.22
CA ALA A 55 -29.05 34.41 -33.76
C ALA A 55 -27.59 33.95 -33.58
N PRO A 56 -26.56 34.68 -34.05
CA PRO A 56 -25.16 34.33 -33.82
C PRO A 56 -24.86 34.06 -32.34
N ILE A 57 -23.71 33.43 -32.02
CA ILE A 57 -23.30 33.32 -30.62
C ILE A 57 -23.24 34.72 -30.03
N ASN A 58 -24.08 35.03 -29.04
CA ASN A 58 -24.07 36.36 -28.43
C ASN A 58 -22.97 36.45 -27.37
N ILE A 59 -22.28 37.58 -27.35
CA ILE A 59 -21.21 37.90 -26.38
C ILE A 59 -21.73 38.68 -25.16
N SER A 60 -23.04 38.88 -25.07
CA SER A 60 -23.69 39.51 -23.91
C SER A 60 -23.76 38.56 -22.72
N GLY A 61 -24.05 39.08 -21.53
CA GLY A 61 -24.26 38.27 -20.32
C GLY A 61 -25.55 37.45 -20.30
N THR A 62 -26.32 37.42 -21.40
CA THR A 62 -27.57 36.66 -21.50
C THR A 62 -27.27 35.24 -21.99
N ALA A 63 -27.72 34.23 -21.24
CA ALA A 63 -27.56 32.83 -21.62
C ALA A 63 -28.22 32.55 -22.98
N GLN A 64 -27.52 31.80 -23.83
CA GLN A 64 -28.00 31.41 -25.14
C GLN A 64 -28.16 29.89 -25.20
N SER A 65 -29.37 29.42 -25.50
CA SER A 65 -29.61 28.03 -25.86
C SER A 65 -29.58 27.88 -27.39
N LYS A 66 -28.81 26.93 -27.89
CA LYS A 66 -28.82 26.54 -29.31
C LYS A 66 -29.47 25.17 -29.45
N GLN A 67 -30.36 25.04 -30.44
CA GLN A 67 -31.09 23.79 -30.69
C GLN A 67 -30.18 22.72 -31.33
N ALA A 68 -29.16 23.13 -32.08
CA ALA A 68 -28.14 22.27 -32.67
C ALA A 68 -26.82 22.30 -31.90
N GLY A 69 -25.93 21.35 -32.19
CA GLY A 69 -24.61 21.26 -31.58
C GLY A 69 -23.71 22.44 -31.97
N LEU A 70 -22.84 22.84 -31.03
CA LEU A 70 -21.80 23.84 -31.26
C LEU A 70 -20.49 23.13 -31.60
N LEU A 71 -20.02 23.27 -32.84
CA LEU A 71 -18.69 22.84 -33.25
C LEU A 71 -17.73 24.02 -33.13
N LEU A 72 -16.77 23.91 -32.20
CA LEU A 72 -15.72 24.91 -32.02
C LEU A 72 -14.42 24.41 -32.65
N ASN A 73 -13.70 25.34 -33.28
CA ASN A 73 -12.37 25.11 -33.83
C ASN A 73 -12.27 23.99 -34.88
N THR A 74 -13.04 24.12 -35.97
CA THR A 74 -13.01 23.18 -37.10
C THR A 74 -11.94 23.51 -38.15
N GLN A 75 -11.15 24.57 -37.98
CA GLN A 75 -10.17 25.05 -38.97
C GLN A 75 -8.78 25.39 -38.39
N GLY A 76 -8.31 24.67 -37.37
CA GLY A 76 -6.92 24.76 -36.91
C GLY A 76 -6.60 26.01 -36.08
N ALA A 77 -7.58 26.61 -35.42
CA ALA A 77 -7.29 27.58 -34.36
C ALA A 77 -6.51 26.89 -33.23
N ALA A 78 -5.62 27.63 -32.57
CA ALA A 78 -4.76 27.10 -31.52
C ALA A 78 -5.55 26.51 -30.34
N ASN A 79 -6.73 27.08 -30.03
CA ASN A 79 -7.57 26.68 -28.91
C ASN A 79 -9.00 26.38 -29.38
N GLY A 80 -9.57 25.27 -28.88
CA GLY A 80 -10.97 24.88 -29.13
C GLY A 80 -11.98 25.74 -28.39
N LEU A 81 -11.92 25.67 -27.06
CA LEU A 81 -12.79 26.39 -26.14
C LEU A 81 -11.90 26.95 -25.03
N LEU A 82 -11.87 28.28 -24.87
CA LEU A 82 -11.22 28.94 -23.74
C LEU A 82 -12.30 29.61 -22.89
N MET A 83 -12.36 29.27 -21.62
CA MET A 83 -13.32 29.87 -20.68
C MET A 83 -12.61 30.35 -19.43
N TYR A 84 -12.97 31.55 -19.00
CA TYR A 84 -12.49 32.16 -17.76
C TYR A 84 -13.40 31.87 -16.55
N GLY A 85 -14.60 31.32 -16.78
CA GLY A 85 -15.57 30.94 -15.75
C GLY A 85 -15.76 29.43 -15.61
N ASN A 86 -16.79 29.02 -14.84
CA ASN A 86 -17.11 27.62 -14.65
C ASN A 86 -17.85 27.04 -15.87
N LEU A 87 -17.43 25.87 -16.35
CA LEU A 87 -18.13 25.09 -17.38
C LEU A 87 -19.01 24.02 -16.71
N GLY A 88 -20.32 24.08 -16.99
CA GLY A 88 -21.24 22.99 -16.72
C GLY A 88 -21.49 22.16 -17.97
N VAL A 89 -21.29 20.83 -17.89
CA VAL A 89 -21.74 19.87 -18.90
C VAL A 89 -22.89 19.09 -18.27
N GLY A 90 -24.11 19.29 -18.80
CA GLY A 90 -25.33 18.72 -18.21
C GLY A 90 -25.83 19.43 -16.94
N THR A 91 -25.30 20.62 -16.62
CA THR A 91 -25.78 21.46 -15.50
C THR A 91 -25.60 22.95 -15.80
N LEU A 92 -26.49 23.79 -15.26
CA LEU A 92 -26.42 25.25 -15.36
C LEU A 92 -25.80 25.91 -14.13
N THR A 93 -25.60 25.16 -13.04
CA THR A 93 -25.05 25.66 -11.77
C THR A 93 -23.80 24.89 -11.38
N PRO A 94 -22.70 25.01 -12.14
CA PRO A 94 -21.45 24.31 -11.86
C PRO A 94 -20.83 24.81 -10.55
N ALA A 95 -20.66 23.90 -9.58
CA ALA A 95 -20.06 24.18 -8.27
C ALA A 95 -18.53 24.29 -8.30
N SER A 96 -17.91 23.97 -9.43
CA SER A 96 -16.46 24.01 -9.67
C SER A 96 -16.18 24.43 -11.12
N ARG A 97 -14.92 24.76 -11.42
CA ARG A 97 -14.50 25.23 -12.76
C ARG A 97 -14.93 24.32 -13.90
N LEU A 98 -14.99 23.02 -13.67
CA LEU A 98 -15.65 22.07 -14.55
C LEU A 98 -16.57 21.20 -13.69
N THR A 99 -17.85 21.16 -14.02
CA THR A 99 -18.83 20.25 -13.43
C THR A 99 -19.48 19.45 -14.55
N VAL A 100 -19.40 18.13 -14.48
CA VAL A 100 -20.00 17.22 -15.46
C VAL A 100 -21.05 16.37 -14.76
N VAL A 101 -22.29 16.42 -15.23
CA VAL A 101 -23.35 15.48 -14.85
C VAL A 101 -23.32 14.34 -15.86
N GLY A 102 -22.54 13.31 -15.57
CA GLY A 102 -22.31 12.16 -16.45
C GLY A 102 -20.84 11.72 -16.48
N ASP A 103 -20.49 10.89 -17.47
CA ASP A 103 -19.16 10.32 -17.59
C ASP A 103 -18.15 11.28 -18.25
N ILE A 104 -16.88 11.15 -17.85
CA ILE A 104 -15.74 11.76 -18.54
C ILE A 104 -14.88 10.62 -19.10
N ARG A 105 -14.73 10.58 -20.43
CA ARG A 105 -13.90 9.59 -21.12
C ARG A 105 -12.59 10.21 -21.60
N ALA A 106 -11.47 9.75 -21.04
CA ALA A 106 -10.15 9.96 -21.62
C ALA A 106 -9.80 8.75 -22.52
N SER A 107 -9.60 8.98 -23.82
CA SER A 107 -9.23 7.94 -24.79
C SER A 107 -7.73 7.96 -25.11
N THR A 108 -7.26 6.95 -25.86
CA THR A 108 -5.92 6.93 -26.46
C THR A 108 -4.77 7.17 -25.47
N GLY A 109 -4.88 6.61 -24.26
CA GLY A 109 -3.85 6.74 -23.22
C GLY A 109 -3.81 8.09 -22.50
N GLY A 110 -4.83 8.94 -22.65
CA GLY A 110 -4.95 10.20 -21.92
C GLY A 110 -4.98 10.00 -20.40
N SER A 111 -4.36 10.92 -19.66
CA SER A 111 -4.28 10.90 -18.20
C SER A 111 -5.03 12.07 -17.59
N LEU A 112 -5.60 11.87 -16.40
CA LEU A 112 -5.98 12.97 -15.53
C LEU A 112 -4.75 13.38 -14.69
N LEU A 113 -4.37 14.64 -14.80
CA LEU A 113 -3.21 15.24 -14.13
C LEU A 113 -3.66 16.10 -12.96
N PHE A 114 -2.96 16.00 -11.84
CA PHE A 114 -3.20 16.82 -10.66
C PHE A 114 -1.97 17.66 -10.36
N ASP A 115 -2.10 18.96 -10.61
CA ASP A 115 -1.06 19.95 -10.36
C ASP A 115 -1.25 20.66 -9.02
N THR A 116 -0.13 20.97 -8.38
CA THR A 116 -0.09 21.80 -7.18
C THR A 116 -0.16 23.28 -7.56
N ALA A 117 -0.53 24.13 -6.60
CA ALA A 117 -0.51 25.58 -6.77
C ALA A 117 0.89 26.13 -7.14
N ALA A 118 1.95 25.38 -6.81
CA ALA A 118 3.32 25.70 -7.17
C ALA A 118 3.71 25.25 -8.60
N GLY A 119 2.75 24.76 -9.40
CA GLY A 119 2.97 24.34 -10.79
C GLY A 119 3.63 22.97 -10.95
N ASN A 120 3.66 22.15 -9.89
CA ASN A 120 4.18 20.79 -9.98
C ASN A 120 3.07 19.78 -10.18
N THR A 121 3.18 18.91 -11.19
CA THR A 121 2.32 17.73 -11.34
C THR A 121 2.68 16.68 -10.31
N ARG A 122 1.71 16.23 -9.52
CA ARG A 122 1.90 15.28 -8.41
C ARG A 122 1.03 14.03 -8.50
N GLY A 123 -0.05 14.06 -9.27
CA GLY A 123 -0.97 12.94 -9.40
C GLY A 123 -1.25 12.60 -10.84
N TYR A 124 -1.24 11.32 -11.15
CA TYR A 124 -1.56 10.77 -12.47
C TYR A 124 -2.58 9.63 -12.30
N LEU A 125 -3.71 9.74 -12.97
CA LEU A 125 -4.67 8.65 -13.17
C LEU A 125 -4.71 8.30 -14.65
N LYS A 126 -4.28 7.09 -15.00
CA LYS A 126 -4.11 6.67 -16.41
C LYS A 126 -4.45 5.19 -16.60
N ALA A 127 -5.20 4.89 -17.65
CA ALA A 127 -5.30 3.53 -18.18
C ALA A 127 -4.07 3.20 -19.04
N VAL A 128 -3.47 2.04 -18.81
CA VAL A 128 -2.27 1.57 -19.51
C VAL A 128 -2.49 0.21 -20.15
N GLU A 129 -1.77 -0.05 -21.23
CA GLU A 129 -1.69 -1.35 -21.87
C GLU A 129 -0.37 -2.04 -21.51
N ALA A 130 -0.35 -3.37 -21.61
CA ALA A 130 0.85 -4.15 -21.32
C ALA A 130 2.01 -3.72 -22.25
N GLY A 131 3.15 -3.34 -21.67
CA GLY A 131 4.37 -3.01 -22.43
C GLY A 131 4.35 -1.64 -23.13
N VAL A 132 3.34 -0.81 -22.90
CA VAL A 132 3.23 0.56 -23.44
C VAL A 132 3.00 1.53 -22.26
N ASP A 133 3.43 2.79 -22.39
CA ASP A 133 2.98 3.89 -21.54
C ASP A 133 3.20 3.74 -20.01
N GLY A 134 4.27 3.03 -19.61
CA GLY A 134 4.58 2.78 -18.21
C GLY A 134 3.81 1.60 -17.60
N GLY A 135 3.00 0.89 -18.39
CA GLY A 135 2.51 -0.43 -18.03
C GLY A 135 3.71 -1.37 -17.87
N ALA A 136 3.99 -1.78 -16.62
CA ALA A 136 5.00 -2.78 -16.34
C ALA A 136 4.74 -4.04 -17.20
N ALA A 137 5.77 -4.86 -17.42
CA ALA A 137 5.70 -6.09 -18.22
C ALA A 137 4.60 -7.10 -17.79
N GLY A 138 3.86 -6.83 -16.70
CA GLY A 138 2.82 -7.66 -16.11
C GLY A 138 1.36 -7.37 -16.52
N GLY A 139 1.05 -6.42 -17.41
CA GLY A 139 -0.29 -6.33 -18.00
C GLY A 139 -0.91 -4.92 -18.15
N ALA A 140 -2.05 -4.86 -18.84
CA ALA A 140 -2.90 -3.68 -18.92
C ALA A 140 -3.59 -3.39 -17.58
N GLY A 141 -3.93 -2.13 -17.29
CA GLY A 141 -4.59 -1.76 -16.03
C GLY A 141 -4.80 -0.27 -15.80
N LEU A 142 -5.13 0.09 -14.56
CA LEU A 142 -5.26 1.48 -14.09
C LEU A 142 -4.09 1.81 -13.17
N ILE A 143 -3.36 2.88 -13.48
CA ILE A 143 -2.28 3.40 -12.65
C ILE A 143 -2.78 4.62 -11.88
N LEU A 144 -2.51 4.60 -10.57
CA LEU A 144 -2.47 5.78 -9.70
C LEU A 144 -0.99 6.01 -9.36
N ALA A 145 -0.42 7.13 -9.83
CA ALA A 145 1.00 7.41 -9.68
C ALA A 145 1.27 8.85 -9.22
N THR A 146 2.50 9.08 -8.74
CA THR A 146 3.03 10.40 -8.40
C THR A 146 4.27 10.72 -9.25
N SER A 147 4.79 11.95 -9.14
CA SER A 147 5.96 12.41 -9.92
C SER A 147 7.32 11.83 -9.48
N GLY A 148 7.38 11.17 -8.31
CA GLY A 148 8.55 10.47 -7.79
C GLY A 148 8.85 10.86 -6.34
N GLY A 149 8.91 9.87 -5.44
CA GLY A 149 9.25 10.07 -4.03
C GLY A 149 8.11 10.63 -3.16
N GLU A 150 6.95 10.93 -3.73
CA GLU A 150 5.75 11.27 -2.96
C GLU A 150 4.89 10.05 -2.63
N GLY A 151 4.04 10.18 -1.62
CA GLY A 151 3.11 9.12 -1.21
C GLY A 151 1.72 9.26 -1.79
N ILE A 152 0.95 8.17 -1.74
CA ILE A 152 -0.48 8.11 -2.03
C ILE A 152 -1.20 7.89 -0.70
N ALA A 153 -2.25 8.67 -0.40
CA ALA A 153 -3.01 8.53 0.85
C ALA A 153 -4.51 8.44 0.61
N ILE A 154 -5.16 7.52 1.31
CA ILE A 154 -6.62 7.39 1.41
C ILE A 154 -7.04 7.95 2.77
N LYS A 155 -7.85 9.01 2.75
CA LYS A 155 -8.16 9.84 3.94
C LYS A 155 -9.67 10.00 4.14
N GLY A 156 -10.09 10.06 5.40
CA GLY A 156 -11.45 10.46 5.79
C GLY A 156 -11.47 11.90 6.32
N GLY A 157 -12.51 12.67 5.99
CA GLY A 157 -12.64 14.06 6.44
C GLY A 157 -11.92 15.11 5.57
N GLY A 158 -11.62 14.78 4.31
CA GLY A 158 -10.98 15.70 3.36
C GLY A 158 -9.45 15.65 3.36
N THR A 159 -8.81 16.61 2.67
CA THR A 159 -7.35 16.65 2.44
C THR A 159 -6.55 16.76 3.73
N SER A 160 -7.07 17.46 4.73
CA SER A 160 -6.47 17.61 6.07
C SER A 160 -6.94 16.56 7.09
N GLY A 161 -7.76 15.59 6.68
CA GLY A 161 -8.35 14.59 7.58
C GLY A 161 -7.42 13.45 7.97
N THR A 162 -7.99 12.40 8.57
CA THR A 162 -7.27 11.21 9.05
C THR A 162 -6.89 10.29 7.91
N THR A 163 -5.64 9.83 7.88
CA THR A 163 -5.17 8.84 6.92
C THR A 163 -5.55 7.43 7.36
N PHE A 164 -6.34 6.73 6.55
CA PHE A 164 -6.69 5.33 6.78
C PHE A 164 -5.65 4.38 6.17
N MET A 165 -5.17 4.71 4.97
CA MET A 165 -4.11 3.98 4.29
C MET A 165 -3.16 4.97 3.63
N ALA A 166 -1.85 4.70 3.72
CA ALA A 166 -0.83 5.43 3.00
C ALA A 166 0.10 4.47 2.28
N ILE A 167 0.55 4.85 1.09
CA ILE A 167 1.74 4.30 0.45
C ILE A 167 2.76 5.44 0.50
N ALA A 168 3.81 5.29 1.29
CA ALA A 168 4.89 6.27 1.36
C ALA A 168 5.68 6.29 0.05
N GLY A 169 6.42 7.37 -0.22
CA GLY A 169 7.20 7.53 -1.45
C GLY A 169 8.31 6.51 -1.66
N ASN A 170 8.65 5.73 -0.63
CA ASN A 170 9.56 4.58 -0.70
C ASN A 170 8.83 3.24 -0.98
N GLY A 171 7.52 3.28 -1.20
CA GLY A 171 6.67 2.11 -1.47
C GLY A 171 6.14 1.38 -0.23
N ASN A 172 6.44 1.85 0.98
CA ASN A 172 5.93 1.22 2.21
C ASN A 172 4.44 1.53 2.39
N VAL A 173 3.65 0.51 2.73
CA VAL A 173 2.21 0.61 2.94
C VAL A 173 1.89 0.70 4.44
N GLY A 174 1.18 1.74 4.84
CA GLY A 174 0.61 1.93 6.16
C GLY A 174 -0.90 1.72 6.13
N ILE A 175 -1.43 0.93 7.04
CA ILE A 175 -2.88 0.82 7.30
C ILE A 175 -3.10 1.23 8.76
N GLY A 176 -3.97 2.21 8.98
CA GLY A 176 -4.14 2.87 10.28
C GLY A 176 -2.98 3.80 10.69
N THR A 177 -2.04 4.06 9.77
CA THR A 177 -0.90 4.95 10.00
C THR A 177 -0.50 5.70 8.74
N ALA A 178 -0.16 6.99 8.88
CA ALA A 178 0.32 7.83 7.78
C ALA A 178 1.83 7.69 7.52
N SER A 179 2.57 7.06 8.44
CA SER A 179 4.02 6.95 8.42
C SER A 179 4.45 5.49 8.58
N PRO A 180 4.32 4.68 7.51
CA PRO A 180 4.79 3.30 7.53
C PRO A 180 6.33 3.28 7.53
N GLY A 181 6.92 3.25 8.73
CA GLY A 181 8.36 3.45 9.01
C GLY A 181 9.32 2.70 8.08
N THR A 182 9.98 1.65 8.59
CA THR A 182 10.99 0.90 7.79
C THR A 182 10.43 -0.39 7.18
N THR A 183 9.22 -0.80 7.52
CA THR A 183 8.59 -2.02 7.01
C THR A 183 7.76 -1.77 5.76
N ARG A 184 7.78 -2.73 4.82
CA ARG A 184 6.97 -2.67 3.58
C ARG A 184 5.46 -2.63 3.85
N LEU A 185 5.01 -3.27 4.92
CA LEU A 185 3.64 -3.21 5.41
C LEU A 185 3.68 -2.91 6.92
N ASN A 186 3.01 -1.84 7.35
CA ASN A 186 2.83 -1.46 8.74
C ASN A 186 1.33 -1.31 9.01
N VAL A 187 0.77 -2.21 9.80
CA VAL A 187 -0.66 -2.19 10.16
C VAL A 187 -0.77 -1.84 11.64
N GLN A 188 -1.43 -0.73 11.94
CA GLN A 188 -1.57 -0.20 13.29
C GLN A 188 -3.03 -0.04 13.67
N LYS A 189 -3.36 -0.40 14.90
CA LYS A 189 -4.64 -0.09 15.55
C LYS A 189 -4.36 0.40 16.96
N SER A 190 -5.07 1.44 17.36
CA SER A 190 -4.83 2.15 18.63
C SER A 190 -6.04 2.13 19.56
N GLY A 191 -6.71 0.98 19.71
CA GLY A 191 -7.79 0.82 20.66
C GLY A 191 -7.71 -0.50 21.41
N ASP A 192 -8.20 -0.49 22.64
CA ASP A 192 -8.11 -1.64 23.54
C ASP A 192 -8.99 -2.79 23.04
N GLY A 193 -8.43 -3.99 23.03
CA GLY A 193 -9.16 -5.20 22.62
C GLY A 193 -9.40 -5.34 21.11
N GLU A 194 -8.82 -4.48 20.29
CA GLU A 194 -8.95 -4.54 18.84
C GLU A 194 -7.71 -5.17 18.18
N TRP A 195 -7.94 -5.95 17.13
CA TRP A 195 -6.88 -6.55 16.34
C TRP A 195 -6.46 -5.62 15.21
N ALA A 196 -5.16 -5.44 15.01
CA ALA A 196 -4.63 -4.73 13.85
C ALA A 196 -4.93 -5.47 12.53
N GLY A 197 -5.01 -6.81 12.56
CA GLY A 197 -5.39 -7.62 11.41
C GLY A 197 -5.69 -9.07 11.81
N ILE A 198 -6.42 -9.78 10.95
CA ILE A 198 -6.72 -11.22 11.10
C ILE A 198 -6.30 -11.92 9.80
N ILE A 199 -5.55 -13.00 9.93
CA ILE A 199 -5.20 -13.89 8.81
C ILE A 199 -5.82 -15.24 9.12
N ALA A 200 -6.92 -15.56 8.43
CA ALA A 200 -7.68 -16.79 8.67
C ALA A 200 -7.97 -17.50 7.34
N ASN A 201 -7.86 -18.83 7.36
CA ASN A 201 -8.42 -19.67 6.31
C ASN A 201 -9.65 -20.39 6.90
N THR A 202 -10.81 -20.20 6.28
CA THR A 202 -12.12 -20.60 6.82
C THR A 202 -12.68 -21.87 6.18
N MET A 203 -11.93 -22.52 5.28
CA MET A 203 -12.42 -23.72 4.60
C MET A 203 -12.32 -24.97 5.49
N ASN A 204 -13.37 -25.80 5.45
CA ASN A 204 -13.52 -27.00 6.29
C ASN A 204 -13.06 -28.32 5.65
N SER A 205 -12.53 -28.30 4.42
CA SER A 205 -12.06 -29.49 3.69
C SER A 205 -10.53 -29.54 3.63
N GLY A 206 -9.91 -30.72 3.53
CA GLY A 206 -8.45 -30.88 3.54
C GLY A 206 -7.72 -30.20 2.36
N GLY A 207 -6.64 -29.47 2.64
CA GLY A 207 -5.90 -28.64 1.68
C GLY A 207 -5.62 -27.17 2.04
N PRO A 208 -6.36 -26.48 2.94
CA PRO A 208 -6.19 -25.05 3.14
C PRO A 208 -4.87 -24.75 3.89
N LYS A 209 -4.15 -23.74 3.39
CA LYS A 209 -3.00 -23.12 4.08
C LYS A 209 -3.43 -21.74 4.55
N GLY A 210 -3.06 -21.36 5.78
CA GLY A 210 -3.38 -20.05 6.36
C GLY A 210 -2.35 -19.00 5.97
N LEU A 211 -1.24 -18.97 6.73
CA LEU A 211 -0.11 -18.08 6.50
C LEU A 211 1.14 -18.92 6.19
N LEU A 212 1.79 -18.63 5.05
CA LEU A 212 3.11 -19.16 4.73
C LEU A 212 4.13 -18.05 4.98
N VAL A 213 5.09 -18.32 5.87
CA VAL A 213 6.20 -17.40 6.16
C VAL A 213 7.49 -18.07 5.71
N LEU A 214 8.18 -17.44 4.75
CA LEU A 214 9.41 -17.95 4.17
C LEU A 214 10.56 -17.00 4.48
N THR A 215 11.74 -17.56 4.73
CA THR A 215 13.00 -16.82 4.83
C THR A 215 14.04 -17.39 3.91
N GLY A 216 15.05 -16.57 3.60
CA GLY A 216 16.31 -17.09 3.08
C GLY A 216 16.92 -18.14 4.02
N GLN A 217 17.81 -18.98 3.48
CA GLN A 217 18.40 -20.13 4.18
C GLN A 217 19.45 -19.77 5.25
N ASN A 218 19.73 -18.49 5.45
CA ASN A 218 20.68 -18.07 6.47
C ASN A 218 20.09 -18.28 7.88
N GLY A 219 20.84 -18.95 8.75
CA GLY A 219 20.43 -19.25 10.12
C GLY A 219 20.11 -18.03 10.99
N SER A 220 20.52 -16.83 10.56
CA SER A 220 20.29 -15.57 11.26
C SER A 220 18.99 -14.86 10.90
N ASN A 221 18.31 -15.26 9.82
CA ASN A 221 17.09 -14.57 9.39
C ASN A 221 15.91 -15.04 10.24
N ALA A 222 15.24 -14.12 10.93
CA ALA A 222 13.97 -14.42 11.58
C ALA A 222 12.86 -14.57 10.54
N ALA A 223 12.23 -15.74 10.49
CA ALA A 223 11.04 -15.99 9.68
C ALA A 223 9.82 -15.37 10.32
N LEU A 224 9.62 -15.68 11.59
CA LEU A 224 8.57 -15.07 12.40
C LEU A 224 9.20 -14.53 13.66
N GLN A 225 8.94 -13.26 13.96
CA GLN A 225 9.31 -12.64 15.22
C GLN A 225 8.08 -12.00 15.85
N VAL A 226 7.82 -12.37 17.10
CA VAL A 226 6.87 -11.69 17.98
C VAL A 226 7.70 -10.97 19.03
N ALA A 227 7.47 -9.67 19.17
CA ALA A 227 8.28 -8.82 20.04
C ALA A 227 7.42 -7.80 20.77
N ASN A 228 7.89 -7.35 21.94
CA ASN A 228 7.29 -6.20 22.61
C ASN A 228 7.66 -4.92 21.86
N ASN A 229 6.67 -4.06 21.65
CA ASN A 229 6.81 -2.81 20.92
C ASN A 229 7.38 -1.69 21.80
N THR A 230 8.67 -1.81 22.14
CA THR A 230 9.45 -0.67 22.63
C THR A 230 10.16 -0.02 21.43
N LEU A 231 9.62 1.12 20.98
CA LEU A 231 9.75 1.79 19.68
C LEU A 231 11.17 2.17 19.15
N ALA A 232 12.24 1.55 19.64
CA ALA A 232 13.59 1.70 19.08
C ALA A 232 14.34 0.38 18.89
N ALA A 233 13.97 -0.67 19.63
CA ALA A 233 14.55 -2.00 19.53
C ALA A 233 13.51 -3.02 20.06
N PRO A 234 12.73 -3.68 19.19
CA PRO A 234 11.77 -4.67 19.63
C PRO A 234 12.49 -5.81 20.35
N ILE A 235 12.10 -6.09 21.59
CA ILE A 235 12.65 -7.22 22.35
C ILE A 235 11.92 -8.48 21.88
N PRO A 236 12.59 -9.44 21.21
CA PRO A 236 11.95 -10.66 20.74
C PRO A 236 11.47 -11.48 21.94
N VAL A 237 10.20 -11.87 21.91
CA VAL A 237 9.57 -12.79 22.85
C VAL A 237 9.54 -14.20 22.24
N PHE A 238 9.25 -14.30 20.94
CA PHE A 238 9.30 -15.55 20.18
C PHE A 238 9.94 -15.30 18.81
N THR A 239 10.90 -16.14 18.43
CA THR A 239 11.56 -16.06 17.13
C THR A 239 11.70 -17.44 16.52
N VAL A 240 11.31 -17.59 15.26
CA VAL A 240 11.66 -18.74 14.42
C VAL A 240 12.70 -18.28 13.41
N THR A 241 13.83 -18.97 13.32
CA THR A 241 14.89 -18.64 12.35
C THR A 241 14.83 -19.51 11.10
N GLY A 242 15.42 -19.02 10.00
CA GLY A 242 15.57 -19.78 8.75
C GLY A 242 16.39 -21.06 8.90
N GLY A 243 17.19 -21.16 9.96
CA GLY A 243 17.93 -22.38 10.33
C GLY A 243 17.08 -23.43 11.07
N GLY A 244 15.78 -23.20 11.24
CA GLY A 244 14.86 -24.14 11.88
C GLY A 244 14.84 -24.09 13.42
N SER A 245 15.51 -23.10 14.03
CA SER A 245 15.45 -22.91 15.49
C SER A 245 14.23 -22.07 15.87
N ALA A 246 13.53 -22.48 16.91
CA ALA A 246 12.48 -21.68 17.55
C ALA A 246 12.91 -21.35 18.97
N THR A 247 13.03 -20.07 19.29
CA THR A 247 13.45 -19.57 20.60
C THR A 247 12.30 -18.80 21.25
N LEU A 248 12.00 -19.13 22.51
CA LEU A 248 11.17 -18.32 23.39
C LEU A 248 12.06 -17.61 24.42
N ASN A 249 11.95 -16.29 24.50
CA ASN A 249 12.62 -15.47 25.51
C ASN A 249 11.60 -15.08 26.60
N GLY A 250 11.25 -16.07 27.43
CA GLY A 250 10.21 -15.96 28.45
C GLY A 250 9.80 -17.31 29.03
N GLN A 251 8.70 -17.35 29.79
CA GLN A 251 8.15 -18.58 30.34
C GLN A 251 7.16 -19.24 29.37
N MET A 252 7.32 -20.54 29.13
CA MET A 252 6.30 -21.36 28.49
C MET A 252 5.27 -21.81 29.54
N ASN A 253 4.11 -21.18 29.60
CA ASN A 253 2.99 -21.66 30.42
C ASN A 253 2.04 -22.50 29.57
N ALA A 254 2.45 -23.74 29.29
CA ALA A 254 1.65 -24.71 28.57
C ALA A 254 1.43 -25.95 29.45
N ALA A 255 0.21 -26.48 29.47
CA ALA A 255 -0.14 -27.71 30.18
C ALA A 255 0.58 -28.94 29.59
N SER A 256 1.05 -28.86 28.34
CA SER A 256 1.86 -29.89 27.69
C SER A 256 2.71 -29.28 26.58
N TYR A 257 3.95 -29.76 26.39
CA TYR A 257 4.81 -29.37 25.27
C TYR A 257 5.49 -30.59 24.66
N CYS A 258 5.41 -30.75 23.34
CA CYS A 258 5.95 -31.91 22.64
C CYS A 258 6.98 -31.50 21.59
N ILE A 259 8.12 -32.17 21.58
CA ILE A 259 9.13 -32.03 20.53
C ILE A 259 9.06 -33.28 19.65
N ALA A 260 8.35 -33.18 18.52
CA ALA A 260 8.15 -34.24 17.52
C ALA A 260 7.48 -35.53 18.03
N GLY A 261 6.19 -35.68 17.73
CA GLY A 261 5.43 -36.91 18.02
C GLY A 261 5.16 -37.13 19.51
N ALA A 262 5.36 -38.36 19.99
CA ALA A 262 4.99 -38.82 21.33
C ALA A 262 5.88 -38.31 22.49
N ASN A 263 6.92 -37.54 22.19
CA ASN A 263 7.85 -37.00 23.20
C ASN A 263 7.30 -35.68 23.76
N CYS A 264 6.36 -35.82 24.68
CA CYS A 264 5.69 -34.72 25.36
C CYS A 264 6.15 -34.61 26.81
N ILE A 265 6.49 -33.41 27.27
CA ILE A 265 6.40 -33.09 28.69
C ILE A 265 4.92 -32.85 29.01
N THR A 266 4.38 -33.64 29.94
CA THR A 266 2.98 -33.55 30.41
C THR A 266 2.85 -32.82 31.74
N ALA A 267 3.98 -32.47 32.35
CA ALA A 267 4.09 -31.57 33.50
C ALA A 267 5.48 -30.91 33.49
N TRP A 268 5.54 -29.62 33.82
CA TRP A 268 6.81 -28.98 34.12
C TRP A 268 7.35 -29.49 35.46
N PRO A 269 8.67 -29.68 35.62
CA PRO A 269 9.24 -29.97 36.93
C PRO A 269 8.81 -28.86 37.90
N SER A 270 8.12 -29.23 38.98
CA SER A 270 7.87 -28.29 40.07
C SER A 270 9.22 -27.79 40.60
N ALA A 271 9.30 -26.53 41.04
CA ALA A 271 10.52 -25.84 41.50
C ALA A 271 11.12 -26.40 42.81
N VAL A 272 11.13 -27.72 42.97
CA VAL A 272 11.84 -28.46 43.99
C VAL A 272 13.09 -29.07 43.34
N ALA A 273 14.15 -29.20 44.13
CA ALA A 273 15.39 -29.87 43.74
C ALA A 273 15.08 -31.18 42.99
N GLU A 274 15.85 -31.47 41.94
CA GLU A 274 15.65 -32.61 41.04
C GLU A 274 15.10 -33.82 41.80
N ALA A 275 13.84 -34.17 41.52
CA ALA A 275 13.17 -35.35 42.08
C ALA A 275 13.68 -36.65 41.44
N ASP A 276 14.93 -36.64 40.99
CA ASP A 276 15.56 -37.79 40.38
C ASP A 276 16.04 -38.71 41.50
N THR A 277 15.15 -39.60 41.91
CA THR A 277 15.51 -40.71 42.79
C THR A 277 16.44 -41.67 42.05
N LEU A 278 17.25 -42.44 42.78
CA LEU A 278 18.04 -43.50 42.17
C LEU A 278 17.18 -44.47 41.32
N ALA A 279 15.92 -44.70 41.74
CA ALA A 279 14.96 -45.51 40.98
C ALA A 279 14.57 -44.88 39.63
N THR A 280 14.36 -43.56 39.57
CA THR A 280 14.01 -42.87 38.31
C THR A 280 15.21 -42.77 37.37
N VAL A 281 16.43 -42.67 37.90
CA VAL A 281 17.68 -42.73 37.10
C VAL A 281 17.90 -44.12 36.51
N VAL A 282 17.76 -45.17 37.34
CA VAL A 282 17.96 -46.57 36.93
C VAL A 282 16.88 -47.01 35.92
N ALA A 283 15.62 -46.58 36.10
CA ALA A 283 14.54 -46.88 35.16
C ALA A 283 14.77 -46.32 33.74
N ARG A 284 15.63 -45.31 33.58
CA ARG A 284 16.03 -44.77 32.27
C ARG A 284 17.23 -45.49 31.65
N GLY A 285 17.71 -46.58 32.27
CA GLY A 285 18.82 -47.39 31.75
C GLY A 285 20.20 -46.73 31.88
N ASN A 286 20.32 -45.67 32.67
CA ASN A 286 21.59 -45.01 32.90
C ASN A 286 22.43 -45.80 33.91
N SER A 287 23.59 -46.29 33.46
CA SER A 287 24.66 -46.83 34.31
C SER A 287 25.70 -45.74 34.62
N THR A 288 26.24 -45.72 35.83
CA THR A 288 27.41 -44.88 36.15
C THR A 288 28.68 -45.72 36.12
N THR A 289 29.74 -45.24 35.46
CA THR A 289 31.08 -45.83 35.54
C THR A 289 31.91 -45.29 36.71
N ASN A 290 31.40 -44.28 37.41
CA ASN A 290 32.02 -43.68 38.60
C ASN A 290 31.49 -44.32 39.90
N ALA A 291 32.25 -44.15 40.98
CA ALA A 291 31.90 -44.66 42.31
C ALA A 291 30.56 -44.10 42.80
N ILE A 292 29.69 -44.99 43.30
CA ILE A 292 28.47 -44.63 44.01
C ILE A 292 28.83 -44.45 45.49
N ALA A 293 28.80 -43.21 45.99
CA ALA A 293 29.00 -42.90 47.41
C ALA A 293 27.64 -42.69 48.08
N VAL A 294 27.25 -43.60 48.98
CA VAL A 294 26.02 -43.50 49.77
C VAL A 294 26.38 -43.52 51.26
N ALA A 295 25.72 -42.67 52.06
CA ALA A 295 26.03 -42.50 53.47
C ALA A 295 25.69 -43.75 54.30
N ASN A 296 24.56 -44.41 54.01
CA ASN A 296 24.15 -45.67 54.61
C ASN A 296 23.42 -46.52 53.57
N ILE A 297 23.71 -47.82 53.55
CA ILE A 297 22.89 -48.83 52.88
C ILE A 297 22.22 -49.63 53.99
N THR A 298 20.89 -49.63 54.03
CA THR A 298 20.12 -50.33 55.07
C THR A 298 19.12 -51.25 54.41
N ASP A 299 19.30 -52.55 54.57
CA ASP A 299 18.23 -53.50 54.33
C ASP A 299 17.32 -53.55 55.57
N SER A 300 16.05 -53.22 55.37
CA SER A 300 15.05 -53.10 56.44
C SER A 300 14.12 -54.30 56.54
N ASN A 301 14.19 -55.25 55.60
CA ASN A 301 13.29 -56.41 55.57
C ASN A 301 13.96 -57.71 56.04
N ASN A 302 15.24 -57.66 56.41
CA ASN A 302 16.01 -58.78 56.96
C ASN A 302 16.05 -60.03 56.05
N ASN A 303 15.81 -59.84 54.74
CA ASN A 303 16.09 -60.85 53.72
C ASN A 303 17.53 -60.69 53.22
N ASN A 304 18.02 -61.65 52.43
CA ASN A 304 19.39 -61.61 51.94
C ASN A 304 19.62 -60.37 51.05
N TYR A 305 20.48 -59.45 51.49
CA TYR A 305 20.93 -58.30 50.71
C TYR A 305 22.18 -58.67 49.89
N TYR A 306 22.02 -58.84 48.58
CA TYR A 306 23.12 -59.15 47.67
C TYR A 306 23.71 -57.87 47.07
N ILE A 307 24.93 -57.50 47.49
CA ILE A 307 25.75 -56.47 46.85
C ILE A 307 26.50 -57.18 45.73
N ASP A 308 25.95 -57.16 44.52
CA ASP A 308 26.45 -57.87 43.32
C ASP A 308 26.12 -59.39 43.24
N PRO A 309 24.86 -59.74 42.92
CA PRO A 309 24.45 -61.13 42.71
C PRO A 309 25.05 -61.81 41.47
N ASN A 310 25.74 -61.07 40.60
CA ASN A 310 26.28 -61.58 39.34
C ASN A 310 27.81 -61.84 39.39
N ASN A 311 28.46 -61.66 40.56
CA ASN A 311 29.91 -61.87 40.78
C ASN A 311 30.81 -61.12 39.79
N THR A 312 30.45 -59.90 39.42
CA THR A 312 31.19 -59.10 38.43
C THR A 312 32.05 -57.98 39.03
N SER A 313 31.91 -57.71 40.34
CA SER A 313 32.51 -56.59 41.06
C SER A 313 33.61 -57.07 41.99
N VAL A 314 34.69 -56.29 42.09
CA VAL A 314 35.77 -56.50 43.06
C VAL A 314 35.55 -55.53 44.24
N PHE A 315 35.33 -56.07 45.44
CA PHE A 315 35.26 -55.27 46.66
C PHE A 315 36.62 -55.17 47.34
N ASN A 316 37.19 -53.96 47.37
CA ASN A 316 38.52 -53.73 47.95
C ASN A 316 38.52 -53.52 49.48
N ASP A 317 37.42 -53.06 50.06
CA ASP A 317 37.29 -52.83 51.51
C ASP A 317 35.81 -52.95 51.91
N ILE A 318 35.53 -53.79 52.90
CA ILE A 318 34.19 -53.97 53.46
C ILE A 318 34.33 -53.89 54.99
N ARG A 319 33.72 -52.86 55.60
CA ARG A 319 33.77 -52.63 57.04
C ARG A 319 32.37 -52.67 57.63
N SER A 320 32.17 -53.49 58.66
CA SER A 320 30.95 -53.50 59.46
C SER A 320 31.28 -53.07 60.89
N THR A 321 30.56 -52.06 61.40
CA THR A 321 30.76 -51.54 62.75
C THR A 321 29.78 -52.12 63.78
N GLN A 322 28.72 -52.84 63.36
CA GLN A 322 27.72 -53.44 64.25
C GLN A 322 27.08 -54.74 63.70
N ALA A 323 27.85 -55.66 63.12
CA ALA A 323 27.35 -57.01 62.81
C ALA A 323 27.24 -57.85 64.09
N ARG A 324 26.06 -58.39 64.41
CA ARG A 324 25.87 -59.35 65.52
C ARG A 324 26.33 -60.78 65.18
N SER A 325 26.75 -61.01 63.95
CA SER A 325 27.34 -62.25 63.43
C SER A 325 28.18 -61.87 62.20
N SER A 326 29.50 -61.93 62.32
CA SER A 326 30.45 -61.54 61.26
C SER A 326 30.69 -62.70 60.30
N VAL A 327 29.65 -63.21 59.63
CA VAL A 327 29.82 -64.21 58.59
C VAL A 327 29.51 -63.59 57.24
N TRP A 328 30.57 -63.40 56.46
CA TRP A 328 30.48 -63.05 55.04
C TRP A 328 30.46 -64.35 54.25
N TYR A 329 29.44 -64.54 53.44
CA TYR A 329 29.33 -65.66 52.51
C TYR A 329 29.60 -65.14 51.10
N ASP A 330 30.43 -65.85 50.35
CA ASP A 330 30.39 -65.72 48.89
C ASP A 330 29.13 -66.41 48.35
N ASN A 331 28.85 -66.24 47.05
CA ASN A 331 27.67 -66.85 46.40
C ASN A 331 27.65 -68.39 46.52
N ASP A 332 28.82 -69.00 46.77
CA ASP A 332 29.01 -70.44 46.95
C ASP A 332 28.97 -70.88 48.43
N ASN A 333 28.58 -69.98 49.34
CA ASN A 333 28.34 -70.24 50.75
C ASN A 333 29.56 -70.84 51.47
N THR A 334 30.77 -70.48 51.04
CA THR A 334 31.99 -70.87 51.73
C THR A 334 32.27 -69.86 52.84
N ASN A 335 32.20 -70.31 54.09
CA ASN A 335 32.51 -69.47 55.24
C ASN A 335 33.96 -68.97 55.13
N TYR A 336 34.16 -67.65 55.02
CA TYR A 336 35.45 -67.04 55.31
C TYR A 336 35.42 -66.51 56.75
N THR A 337 36.02 -67.27 57.67
CA THR A 337 36.43 -66.74 58.97
C THR A 337 37.73 -65.97 58.79
N ILE A 338 37.73 -64.69 59.18
CA ILE A 338 38.92 -63.83 59.25
C ILE A 338 39.77 -64.23 60.46
#